data_AF-A0A3B9NH29-F1
#
_entry.id   AF-A0A3B9NH29-F1
#
_cell.length_a   1.000
_cell.length_b   1.000
_cell.length_c   1.000
_cell.angle_alpha   90.00
_cell.angle_beta   90.00
_cell.angle_gamma   90.00
#
_symmetry.space_group_name_H-M   'P 1'
#
loop_
_entity.id
_entity.type
_entity.pdbx_description
1 polymer ?
#
loop_
_entity_poly.entity_id
_entity_poly.type
_entity_poly.pdbx_seq_one_letter_code
_entity_poly.pdbx_strand_id
1 'polypeptide(L)'
;MYKIVYFLLAVFSLLSCKQSDNLPLEMSDISLKIGVRTAHAGLSNSSVWADGDEMGLFMMASGQSNLSLGMEYNRKYTYSAGGAAFFLSGQPIYYPTTGQVDIVAYAPYRQVTGNTLSIDLLDQHDLRSLDLLYSNSSIGIVKSKEEVDFNFKHMLSKINFNLTAGLGGSPVVLSSAQISLEGFSSDATFNLATAVLHNANASGTIHVGTNRSAILLPHTGTGGRVLTIQLGAQQMHYTF
;
A
#
# COMPACT_ATOMS: atom_id res chain seq x y z
N MET A 1 -60.75 46.12 -43.98
CA MET A 1 -59.32 45.88 -44.26
C MET A 1 -58.66 45.47 -42.96
N TYR A 2 -57.86 44.42 -43.01
CA TYR A 2 -57.38 43.62 -41.87
C TYR A 2 -56.09 44.18 -41.24
N LYS A 3 -55.83 43.75 -39.98
CA LYS A 3 -54.52 43.33 -39.42
C LYS A 3 -53.59 44.47 -38.91
N ILE A 4 -52.79 44.35 -37.84
CA ILE A 4 -52.26 43.25 -36.99
C ILE A 4 -51.90 43.87 -35.63
N VAL A 5 -52.20 43.17 -34.53
CA VAL A 5 -51.66 43.46 -33.18
C VAL A 5 -50.38 42.62 -33.01
N TYR A 6 -49.24 43.27 -32.74
CA TYR A 6 -48.00 42.56 -32.41
C TYR A 6 -47.93 42.32 -30.89
N PHE A 7 -48.12 41.06 -30.51
CA PHE A 7 -47.79 40.54 -29.18
C PHE A 7 -46.31 40.13 -29.20
N LEU A 8 -45.44 40.91 -28.57
CA LEU A 8 -44.03 40.57 -28.44
C LEU A 8 -43.89 39.59 -27.26
N LEU A 9 -43.79 38.29 -27.58
CA LEU A 9 -43.55 37.22 -26.62
C LEU A 9 -42.09 37.28 -26.17
N ALA A 10 -41.85 37.69 -24.92
CA ALA A 10 -40.52 37.65 -24.31
C ALA A 10 -40.13 36.20 -24.01
N VAL A 11 -39.22 35.65 -24.82
CA VAL A 11 -38.62 34.34 -24.59
C VAL A 11 -37.59 34.47 -23.47
N PHE A 12 -37.96 34.03 -22.27
CA PHE A 12 -37.01 33.80 -21.17
C PHE A 12 -36.17 32.56 -21.50
N SER A 13 -34.97 32.77 -22.02
CA SER A 13 -33.94 31.73 -22.11
C SER A 13 -33.48 31.37 -20.70
N LEU A 14 -33.94 30.23 -20.19
CA LEU A 14 -33.38 29.60 -19.00
C LEU A 14 -31.96 29.13 -19.34
N LEU A 15 -30.97 29.97 -19.03
CA LEU A 15 -29.58 29.54 -18.93
C LEU A 15 -29.49 28.56 -17.75
N SER A 16 -29.61 27.27 -18.03
CA SER A 16 -29.19 26.22 -17.11
C SER A 16 -27.66 26.25 -17.08
N CYS A 17 -27.10 27.11 -16.23
CA CYS A 17 -25.75 26.92 -15.75
C CYS A 17 -25.74 25.58 -15.01
N LYS A 18 -25.19 24.54 -15.64
CA LYS A 18 -24.63 23.41 -14.91
C LYS A 18 -23.41 23.91 -14.16
N GLN A 19 -23.64 24.58 -13.04
CA GLN A 19 -22.65 24.77 -12.00
C GLN A 19 -22.40 23.36 -11.45
N SER A 20 -21.27 22.75 -11.82
CA SER A 20 -20.81 21.56 -11.10
C SER A 20 -20.36 22.05 -9.73
N ASP A 21 -21.31 22.08 -8.81
CA ASP A 21 -21.06 22.42 -7.41
C ASP A 21 -20.14 21.36 -6.82
N ASN A 22 -18.83 21.63 -6.85
CA ASN A 22 -17.84 20.98 -5.99
C ASN A 22 -18.03 21.47 -4.56
N LEU A 23 -19.24 21.36 -4.02
CA LEU A 23 -19.50 21.63 -2.62
C LEU A 23 -18.79 20.52 -1.81
N PRO A 24 -18.05 20.87 -0.75
CA PRO A 24 -17.47 19.88 0.16
C PRO A 24 -18.59 18.93 0.63
N LEU A 25 -18.34 17.63 0.57
CA LEU A 25 -19.31 16.65 1.07
C LEU A 25 -19.52 16.90 2.57
N GLU A 26 -20.76 17.14 2.98
CA GLU A 26 -21.13 17.22 4.39
C GLU A 26 -20.93 15.85 5.05
N MET A 27 -20.40 15.82 6.27
CA MET A 27 -20.11 14.57 6.99
C MET A 27 -21.34 14.10 7.79
N SER A 28 -21.54 12.78 7.83
CA SER A 28 -22.60 12.13 8.61
C SER A 28 -22.15 11.80 10.04
N ASP A 29 -23.07 11.29 10.85
CA ASP A 29 -22.81 10.75 12.19
C ASP A 29 -22.41 9.25 12.19
N ILE A 30 -22.35 8.63 11.00
CA ILE A 30 -21.98 7.22 10.87
C ILE A 30 -20.47 7.11 10.71
N SER A 31 -19.81 6.57 11.73
CA SER A 31 -18.37 6.32 11.70
C SER A 31 -18.02 5.11 10.82
N LEU A 32 -16.94 5.22 10.06
CA LEU A 32 -16.30 4.12 9.35
C LEU A 32 -15.85 3.06 10.37
N LYS A 33 -16.30 1.82 10.15
CA LYS A 33 -15.79 0.63 10.82
C LYS A 33 -15.02 -0.20 9.81
N ILE A 34 -13.86 -0.70 10.23
CA ILE A 34 -13.00 -1.51 9.39
C ILE A 34 -13.07 -2.96 9.85
N GLY A 35 -13.37 -3.85 8.90
CA GLY A 35 -13.36 -5.28 9.09
C GLY A 35 -11.91 -5.77 9.05
N VAL A 36 -11.56 -6.62 10.00
CA VAL A 36 -10.19 -7.12 10.17
C VAL A 36 -9.98 -8.43 9.38
N ARG A 37 -10.97 -8.85 8.61
CA ARG A 37 -10.89 -10.11 7.86
C ARG A 37 -10.25 -9.86 6.48
N THR A 38 -9.09 -10.48 6.31
CA THR A 38 -8.43 -10.93 5.05
C THR A 38 -7.31 -10.08 4.43
N ALA A 39 -6.13 -10.17 5.05
CA ALA A 39 -4.87 -10.12 4.30
C ALA A 39 -4.33 -11.56 4.19
N HIS A 40 -4.84 -12.33 3.22
CA HIS A 40 -4.30 -13.67 2.92
C HIS A 40 -3.01 -13.52 2.10
N ALA A 41 -1.88 -13.61 2.78
CA ALA A 41 -0.59 -13.92 2.18
C ALA A 41 -0.51 -15.43 1.78
N GLY A 42 -1.49 -15.93 1.01
CA GLY A 42 -1.61 -17.37 0.68
C GLY A 42 -2.74 -18.11 1.43
N LEU A 43 -2.79 -19.44 1.25
CA LEU A 43 -3.93 -20.35 1.52
C LEU A 43 -4.35 -20.57 3.00
N SER A 44 -3.85 -19.81 3.98
CA SER A 44 -4.18 -20.03 5.41
C SER A 44 -5.08 -18.95 6.01
N ASN A 45 -6.12 -19.38 6.75
CA ASN A 45 -7.07 -18.53 7.49
C ASN A 45 -6.49 -17.90 8.78
N SER A 46 -5.17 -17.71 8.84
CA SER A 46 -4.49 -17.08 9.97
C SER A 46 -4.32 -15.58 9.72
N SER A 47 -4.63 -14.73 10.71
CA SER A 47 -4.31 -13.30 10.62
C SER A 47 -2.82 -13.11 10.38
N VAL A 48 -2.45 -12.36 9.34
CA VAL A 48 -1.06 -11.93 9.10
C VAL A 48 -0.63 -10.80 10.03
N TRP A 49 -1.55 -10.24 10.82
CA TRP A 49 -1.30 -9.11 11.70
C TRP A 49 -0.78 -9.54 13.08
N ALA A 50 0.19 -8.79 13.58
CA ALA A 50 0.82 -8.91 14.88
C ALA A 50 0.52 -7.67 15.71
N ASP A 51 0.52 -7.84 17.04
CA ASP A 51 0.26 -6.73 17.96
C ASP A 51 1.20 -5.55 17.67
N GLY A 52 0.63 -4.36 17.55
CA GLY A 52 1.38 -3.14 17.24
C GLY A 52 1.61 -2.86 15.76
N ASP A 53 1.18 -3.72 14.82
CA ASP A 53 1.25 -3.38 13.41
C ASP A 53 0.45 -2.13 13.09
N GLU A 54 0.95 -1.31 12.17
CA GLU A 54 0.36 -0.02 11.85
C GLU A 54 0.00 0.04 10.37
N MET A 55 -1.16 0.61 10.06
CA MET A 55 -1.59 0.86 8.69
C MET A 55 -2.00 2.31 8.49
N GLY A 56 -1.82 2.82 7.27
CA GLY A 56 -2.34 4.11 6.84
C GLY A 56 -3.60 3.93 6.01
N LEU A 57 -4.62 4.75 6.27
CA LEU A 57 -5.89 4.75 5.56
C LEU A 57 -6.17 6.11 4.93
N PHE A 58 -6.68 6.08 3.70
CA PHE A 58 -7.19 7.24 2.97
C PHE A 58 -8.65 7.01 2.63
N MET A 59 -9.46 8.06 2.72
CA MET A 59 -10.86 8.03 2.29
C MET A 59 -11.11 9.18 1.32
N MET A 60 -11.68 8.84 0.18
CA MET A 60 -11.79 9.71 -0.98
C MET A 60 -13.23 9.71 -1.48
N ALA A 61 -13.69 10.80 -2.08
CA ALA A 61 -14.90 10.72 -2.90
C ALA A 61 -14.65 9.71 -4.04
N SER A 62 -15.65 8.87 -4.34
CA SER A 62 -15.45 7.79 -5.30
C SER A 62 -15.00 8.30 -6.67
N GLY A 63 -13.97 7.66 -7.25
CA GLY A 63 -13.34 8.06 -8.51
C GLY A 63 -12.28 9.17 -8.41
N GLN A 64 -12.02 9.74 -7.22
CA GLN A 64 -10.92 10.67 -7.01
C GLN A 64 -9.57 9.92 -7.03
N SER A 65 -8.52 10.52 -7.60
CA SER A 65 -7.19 9.90 -7.72
C SER A 65 -6.07 10.67 -7.00
N ASN A 66 -6.33 11.90 -6.55
CA ASN A 66 -5.39 12.66 -5.74
C ASN A 66 -5.70 12.48 -4.24
N LEU A 67 -4.90 11.65 -3.54
CA LEU A 67 -5.11 11.31 -2.14
C LEU A 67 -5.05 12.55 -1.24
N SER A 68 -4.23 13.55 -1.58
CA SER A 68 -4.14 14.80 -0.81
C SER A 68 -5.40 15.67 -0.86
N LEU A 69 -6.32 15.38 -1.78
CA LEU A 69 -7.64 16.00 -1.84
C LEU A 69 -8.73 15.11 -1.22
N GLY A 70 -8.34 13.99 -0.61
CA GLY A 70 -9.24 13.09 0.10
C GLY A 70 -9.86 13.73 1.33
N MET A 71 -11.00 13.17 1.74
CA MET A 71 -11.66 13.54 3.00
C MET A 71 -10.80 13.14 4.20
N GLU A 72 -10.08 12.03 4.08
CA GLU A 72 -9.15 11.55 5.10
C GLU A 72 -7.80 11.23 4.46
N TYR A 73 -6.73 11.67 5.11
CA TYR A 73 -5.37 11.54 4.59
C TYR A 73 -4.47 10.82 5.58
N ASN A 74 -3.94 9.66 5.16
CA ASN A 74 -2.95 8.85 5.88
C ASN A 74 -3.28 8.66 7.37
N ARG A 75 -4.55 8.32 7.67
CA ARG A 75 -5.04 8.10 9.03
C ARG A 75 -4.43 6.81 9.57
N LYS A 76 -3.73 6.92 10.71
CA LYS A 76 -2.98 5.82 11.31
C LYS A 76 -3.88 4.93 12.16
N TYR A 77 -3.92 3.66 11.83
CA TYR A 77 -4.52 2.60 12.65
C TYR A 77 -3.44 1.69 13.22
N THR A 78 -3.64 1.17 14.42
CA THR A 78 -2.75 0.20 15.08
C THR A 78 -3.52 -1.07 15.43
N TYR A 79 -2.98 -2.23 15.06
CA TYR A 79 -3.55 -3.53 15.37
C TYR A 79 -3.30 -3.90 16.84
N SER A 80 -4.34 -4.37 17.52
CA SER A 80 -4.22 -5.05 18.81
C SER A 80 -4.61 -6.50 18.66
N ALA A 81 -3.68 -7.41 18.98
CA ALA A 81 -3.91 -8.84 18.96
C ALA A 81 -4.92 -9.29 20.02
N GLY A 82 -4.94 -8.61 21.18
CA GLY A 82 -5.92 -8.88 22.24
C GLY A 82 -7.37 -8.58 21.83
N GLY A 83 -7.56 -7.57 20.98
CA GLY A 83 -8.86 -7.24 20.39
C GLY A 83 -9.13 -7.88 19.03
N ALA A 84 -8.12 -8.50 18.41
CA ALA A 84 -8.10 -8.91 17.01
C ALA A 84 -8.65 -7.82 16.08
N ALA A 85 -8.26 -6.56 16.33
CA ALA A 85 -8.84 -5.39 15.69
C ALA A 85 -7.85 -4.24 15.52
N PHE A 86 -8.11 -3.39 14.54
CA PHE A 86 -7.38 -2.14 14.31
C PHE A 86 -8.08 -0.97 15.00
N PHE A 87 -7.29 -0.15 15.67
CA PHE A 87 -7.75 1.02 16.41
C PHE A 87 -7.18 2.29 15.77
N LEU A 88 -8.05 3.25 15.50
CA LEU A 88 -7.64 4.53 14.94
C LEU A 88 -6.99 5.39 16.03
N SER A 89 -5.86 6.02 15.71
CA SER A 89 -5.31 7.07 16.55
C SER A 89 -6.06 8.38 16.31
N GLY A 90 -6.75 8.89 17.34
CA GLY A 90 -7.46 10.16 17.31
C GLY A 90 -8.94 10.06 16.95
N GLN A 91 -9.46 11.09 16.26
CA GLN A 91 -10.90 11.21 16.01
C GLN A 91 -11.42 10.15 15.03
N PRO A 92 -12.65 9.62 15.23
CA PRO A 92 -13.28 8.70 14.28
C PRO A 92 -13.37 9.31 12.87
N ILE A 93 -13.25 8.45 11.87
CA ILE A 93 -13.55 8.78 10.48
C ILE A 93 -15.05 8.62 10.27
N TYR A 94 -15.70 9.58 9.64
CA TYR A 94 -17.13 9.54 9.36
C TYR A 94 -17.39 9.41 7.86
N TYR A 95 -18.48 8.77 7.45
CA TYR A 95 -18.90 8.80 6.06
C TYR A 95 -19.50 10.16 5.70
N PRO A 96 -19.48 10.58 4.42
CA PRO A 96 -20.27 11.71 3.97
C PRO A 96 -21.78 11.41 4.04
N THR A 97 -22.59 12.45 4.19
CA THR A 97 -24.06 12.39 4.26
C THR A 97 -24.67 11.87 2.96
N THR A 98 -24.04 12.21 1.82
CA THR A 98 -24.42 11.78 0.47
C THR A 98 -23.18 11.39 -0.34
N GLY A 99 -23.38 10.64 -1.43
CA GLY A 99 -22.30 10.19 -2.31
C GLY A 99 -21.72 8.82 -1.90
N GLN A 100 -20.64 8.46 -2.58
CA GLN A 100 -19.89 7.22 -2.40
C GLN A 100 -18.43 7.55 -2.10
N VAL A 101 -17.76 6.67 -1.37
CA VAL A 101 -16.35 6.79 -1.03
C VAL A 101 -15.53 5.62 -1.53
N ASP A 102 -14.29 5.90 -1.88
CA ASP A 102 -13.26 4.88 -2.11
C ASP A 102 -12.26 4.92 -0.95
N ILE A 103 -11.78 3.76 -0.53
CA ILE A 103 -10.83 3.62 0.57
C ILE A 103 -9.57 2.91 0.07
N VAL A 104 -8.43 3.53 0.36
CA VAL A 104 -7.10 2.96 0.14
C VAL A 104 -6.44 2.74 1.48
N ALA A 105 -5.88 1.55 1.68
CA ALA A 105 -5.14 1.19 2.89
C ALA A 105 -3.79 0.55 2.54
N TYR A 106 -2.79 0.77 3.38
CA TYR A 106 -1.47 0.14 3.24
C TYR A 106 -0.81 -0.07 4.59
N ALA A 107 0.13 -1.02 4.66
CA ALA A 107 0.97 -1.26 5.82
C ALA A 107 2.39 -1.66 5.39
N PRO A 108 3.42 -1.42 6.21
CA PRO A 108 3.35 -0.70 7.48
C PRO A 108 3.17 0.81 7.29
N TYR A 109 2.60 1.47 8.29
CA TYR A 109 2.38 2.92 8.30
C TYR A 109 3.70 3.71 8.17
N ARG A 110 3.71 4.70 7.28
CA ARG A 110 4.84 5.61 7.06
C ARG A 110 4.32 7.01 6.69
N GLN A 111 5.23 7.97 6.58
CA GLN A 111 4.87 9.29 6.04
C GLN A 111 4.65 9.21 4.52
N VAL A 112 3.62 9.90 4.03
CA VAL A 112 3.20 9.93 2.63
C VAL A 112 3.23 11.37 2.13
N THR A 113 3.86 11.60 0.97
CA THR A 113 3.90 12.90 0.30
C THR A 113 3.07 12.84 -0.97
N GLY A 114 1.96 13.58 -1.02
CA GLY A 114 1.04 13.48 -2.16
C GLY A 114 0.38 12.10 -2.19
N ASN A 115 0.67 11.34 -3.25
CA ASN A 115 0.27 9.94 -3.40
C ASN A 115 1.44 8.97 -3.15
N THR A 116 2.62 9.49 -2.82
CA THR A 116 3.86 8.74 -2.93
C THR A 116 4.36 8.26 -1.58
N LEU A 117 4.64 6.96 -1.54
CA LEU A 117 5.34 6.29 -0.46
C LEU A 117 6.76 5.94 -0.89
N SER A 118 7.76 6.28 -0.08
CA SER A 118 9.16 5.89 -0.32
C SER A 118 9.44 4.48 0.22
N ILE A 119 10.24 3.72 -0.52
CA ILE A 119 10.67 2.36 -0.18
C ILE A 119 12.20 2.35 -0.15
N ASP A 120 12.75 1.82 0.94
CA ASP A 120 14.17 1.55 1.14
C ASP A 120 14.30 0.08 1.60
N LEU A 121 15.18 -0.67 0.94
CA LEU A 121 15.41 -2.10 1.13
C LEU A 121 16.88 -2.41 1.44
N LEU A 122 17.70 -1.42 1.80
CA LEU A 122 19.11 -1.64 2.14
C LEU A 122 19.28 -2.50 3.39
N ASP A 123 18.45 -2.26 4.41
CA ASP A 123 18.46 -2.98 5.68
C ASP A 123 17.39 -4.08 5.71
N GLN A 124 17.82 -5.34 5.72
CA GLN A 124 16.96 -6.53 5.67
C GLN A 124 16.76 -7.20 7.04
N HIS A 125 17.14 -6.57 8.16
CA HIS A 125 17.06 -7.20 9.49
C HIS A 125 15.61 -7.45 9.94
N ASP A 126 14.70 -6.50 9.70
CA ASP A 126 13.28 -6.63 10.00
C ASP A 126 12.45 -6.68 8.70
N LEU A 127 12.28 -7.89 8.17
CA LEU A 127 11.51 -8.11 6.95
C LEU A 127 10.04 -7.72 7.09
N ARG A 128 9.48 -7.73 8.31
CA ARG A 128 8.08 -7.33 8.52
C ARG A 128 7.90 -5.84 8.25
N SER A 129 8.88 -5.02 8.65
CA SER A 129 8.89 -3.58 8.36
C SER A 129 9.04 -3.25 6.88
N LEU A 130 9.58 -4.17 6.07
CA LEU A 130 9.76 -3.99 4.63
C LEU A 130 8.58 -4.50 3.80
N ASP A 131 7.77 -5.39 4.35
CA ASP A 131 6.69 -6.08 3.64
C ASP A 131 5.50 -5.15 3.35
N LEU A 132 5.54 -4.45 2.21
CA LEU A 132 4.50 -3.53 1.81
C LEU A 132 3.22 -4.29 1.42
N LEU A 133 2.22 -4.18 2.29
CA LEU A 133 0.84 -4.59 2.04
C LEU A 133 0.03 -3.42 1.51
N TYR A 134 -0.79 -3.64 0.50
CA TYR A 134 -1.65 -2.60 -0.09
C TYR A 134 -3.04 -3.13 -0.44
N SER A 135 -4.06 -2.29 -0.24
CA SER A 135 -5.43 -2.53 -0.67
C SER A 135 -6.09 -1.27 -1.22
N ASN A 136 -6.76 -1.44 -2.36
CA ASN A 136 -7.68 -0.48 -2.97
C ASN A 136 -8.99 -1.16 -3.41
N SER A 137 -9.38 -2.25 -2.73
CA SER A 137 -10.54 -3.06 -3.11
C SER A 137 -11.89 -2.43 -2.76
N SER A 138 -11.87 -1.38 -1.96
CA SER A 138 -13.02 -0.83 -1.26
C SER A 138 -13.51 0.41 -1.99
N ILE A 139 -14.28 0.21 -3.06
CA ILE A 139 -14.70 1.24 -4.04
C ILE A 139 -16.22 1.42 -4.00
N GLY A 140 -16.69 2.66 -4.12
CA GLY A 140 -18.11 2.97 -4.27
C GLY A 140 -18.92 2.75 -3.00
N ILE A 141 -18.28 2.84 -1.83
CA ILE A 141 -18.91 2.53 -0.54
C ILE A 141 -19.86 3.67 -0.15
N VAL A 142 -21.10 3.31 0.15
CA VAL A 142 -22.06 4.23 0.77
C VAL A 142 -22.02 4.10 2.28
N LYS A 143 -22.46 5.15 2.99
CA LYS A 143 -22.51 5.15 4.46
C LYS A 143 -23.26 3.90 4.98
N SER A 144 -22.62 3.16 5.86
CA SER A 144 -23.15 1.93 6.45
C SER A 144 -22.63 1.74 7.88
N LYS A 145 -23.40 1.02 8.69
CA LYS A 145 -22.96 0.58 10.04
C LYS A 145 -22.15 -0.72 10.00
N GLU A 146 -22.08 -1.34 8.83
CA GLU A 146 -21.30 -2.54 8.57
C GLU A 146 -19.80 -2.22 8.50
N GLU A 147 -19.00 -3.27 8.71
CA GLU A 147 -17.55 -3.20 8.58
C GLU A 147 -17.14 -3.23 7.11
N VAL A 148 -16.12 -2.43 6.77
CA VAL A 148 -15.48 -2.47 5.45
C VAL A 148 -14.28 -3.40 5.51
N ASP A 149 -14.31 -4.49 4.76
CA ASP A 149 -13.17 -5.39 4.61
C ASP A 149 -12.16 -4.85 3.58
N PHE A 150 -10.88 -5.18 3.80
CA PHE A 150 -9.78 -4.83 2.90
C PHE A 150 -9.10 -6.10 2.38
N ASN A 151 -8.95 -6.21 1.07
CA ASN A 151 -8.18 -7.28 0.44
C ASN A 151 -6.74 -6.80 0.21
N PHE A 152 -5.84 -7.08 1.15
CA PHE A 152 -4.43 -6.69 1.02
C PHE A 152 -3.63 -7.65 0.13
N LYS A 153 -2.67 -7.09 -0.60
CA LYS A 153 -1.68 -7.81 -1.42
C LYS A 153 -0.27 -7.38 -1.04
N HIS A 154 0.67 -8.32 -1.12
CA HIS A 154 2.11 -7.99 -1.08
C HIS A 154 2.49 -7.29 -2.39
N MET A 155 3.12 -6.12 -2.26
CA MET A 155 3.56 -5.35 -3.42
C MET A 155 5.01 -5.63 -3.80
N LEU A 156 5.77 -6.29 -2.93
CA LEU A 156 7.17 -6.64 -3.13
C LEU A 156 7.37 -8.14 -3.38
N SER A 157 8.61 -8.55 -3.67
CA SER A 157 9.00 -9.94 -3.85
C SER A 157 9.80 -10.45 -2.66
N LYS A 158 9.66 -11.73 -2.33
CA LYS A 158 10.46 -12.41 -1.29
C LYS A 158 11.30 -13.52 -1.89
N ILE A 159 12.59 -13.54 -1.56
CA ILE A 159 13.50 -14.67 -1.84
C ILE A 159 13.79 -15.39 -0.54
N ASN A 160 13.86 -16.73 -0.58
CA ASN A 160 14.33 -17.56 0.52
C ASN A 160 15.62 -18.28 0.11
N PHE A 161 16.64 -18.23 0.98
CA PHE A 161 17.94 -18.85 0.78
C PHE A 161 18.04 -20.13 1.61
N ASN A 162 18.04 -21.27 0.92
CA ASN A 162 18.27 -22.57 1.55
C ASN A 162 19.72 -23.00 1.30
N LEU A 163 20.56 -22.91 2.33
CA LEU A 163 21.97 -23.30 2.25
C LEU A 163 22.13 -24.75 2.71
N THR A 164 22.84 -25.56 1.93
CA THR A 164 23.14 -26.96 2.27
C THR A 164 24.64 -27.19 2.18
N ALA A 165 25.20 -27.85 3.19
CA ALA A 165 26.63 -28.12 3.24
C ALA A 165 26.98 -29.21 2.23
N GLY A 166 27.98 -28.95 1.38
CA GLY A 166 28.57 -29.97 0.52
C GLY A 166 29.40 -30.98 1.33
N LEU A 167 29.96 -31.97 0.62
CA LEU A 167 30.86 -32.96 1.22
C LEU A 167 32.04 -32.27 1.93
N GLY A 168 32.28 -32.64 3.19
CA GLY A 168 33.33 -32.04 4.03
C GLY A 168 32.95 -30.70 4.68
N GLY A 169 31.78 -30.13 4.41
CA GLY A 169 31.25 -28.94 5.07
C GLY A 169 30.48 -29.25 6.36
N SER A 170 30.54 -28.35 7.33
CA SER A 170 29.75 -28.45 8.57
C SER A 170 28.50 -27.57 8.49
N PRO A 171 27.29 -28.10 8.76
CA PRO A 171 26.05 -27.30 8.83
C PRO A 171 26.13 -26.15 9.83
N VAL A 172 26.91 -26.30 10.91
CA VAL A 172 27.10 -25.26 11.93
C VAL A 172 27.73 -24.00 11.33
N VAL A 173 28.68 -24.16 10.40
CA VAL A 173 29.37 -23.03 9.76
C VAL A 173 28.41 -22.21 8.89
N LEU A 174 27.40 -22.87 8.29
CA LEU A 174 26.38 -22.21 7.48
C LEU A 174 25.46 -21.27 8.26
N SER A 175 25.34 -21.43 9.58
CA SER A 175 24.55 -20.50 10.41
C SER A 175 25.14 -19.09 10.42
N SER A 176 26.47 -18.98 10.27
CA SER A 176 27.20 -17.70 10.23
C SER A 176 27.31 -17.07 8.84
N ALA A 177 26.80 -17.76 7.80
CA ALA A 177 26.93 -17.30 6.43
C ALA A 177 26.21 -15.97 6.24
N GLN A 178 26.95 -14.95 5.79
CA GLN A 178 26.41 -13.65 5.40
C GLN A 178 26.03 -13.68 3.93
N ILE A 179 24.84 -13.16 3.63
CA ILE A 179 24.30 -13.09 2.28
C ILE A 179 24.23 -11.62 1.86
N SER A 180 24.64 -11.33 0.63
CA SER A 180 24.41 -10.03 0.01
C SER A 180 24.01 -10.18 -1.46
N LEU A 181 23.28 -9.18 -1.94
CA LEU A 181 22.73 -9.13 -3.29
C LEU A 181 23.17 -7.84 -3.97
N GLU A 182 23.68 -7.95 -5.19
CA GLU A 182 24.12 -6.84 -6.03
C GLU A 182 23.33 -6.84 -7.35
N GLY A 183 23.20 -5.67 -7.97
CA GLY A 183 22.43 -5.50 -9.22
C GLY A 183 20.91 -5.43 -9.04
N PHE A 184 20.44 -5.32 -7.79
CA PHE A 184 19.05 -5.04 -7.45
C PHE A 184 18.89 -3.55 -7.12
N SER A 185 17.76 -2.96 -7.49
CA SER A 185 17.36 -1.67 -6.94
C SER A 185 17.02 -1.85 -5.45
N SER A 186 17.65 -1.03 -4.60
CA SER A 186 17.39 -1.01 -3.16
C SER A 186 16.32 0.02 -2.77
N ASP A 187 15.91 0.89 -3.69
CA ASP A 187 14.96 1.96 -3.44
C ASP A 187 13.91 2.08 -4.56
N ALA A 188 12.73 2.55 -4.17
CA ALA A 188 11.63 2.81 -5.08
C ALA A 188 10.67 3.84 -4.51
N THR A 189 9.76 4.29 -5.36
CA THR A 189 8.56 4.98 -4.95
C THR A 189 7.33 4.16 -5.32
N PHE A 190 6.34 4.14 -4.44
CA PHE A 190 5.06 3.50 -4.68
C PHE A 190 3.95 4.55 -4.71
N ASN A 191 3.16 4.56 -5.77
CA ASN A 191 2.02 5.45 -5.89
C ASN A 191 0.77 4.75 -5.32
N LEU A 192 0.31 5.23 -4.17
CA LEU A 192 -0.84 4.68 -3.46
C LEU A 192 -2.18 4.86 -4.19
N ALA A 193 -2.28 5.80 -5.13
CA ALA A 193 -3.50 5.99 -5.92
C ALA A 193 -3.59 5.03 -7.11
N THR A 194 -2.45 4.69 -7.72
CA THR A 194 -2.42 3.85 -8.94
C THR A 194 -1.93 2.43 -8.69
N ALA A 195 -1.42 2.14 -7.49
CA ALA A 195 -0.76 0.88 -7.13
C ALA A 195 0.48 0.56 -7.98
N VAL A 196 1.15 1.58 -8.52
CA VAL A 196 2.33 1.42 -9.39
C VAL A 196 3.62 1.61 -8.58
N LEU A 197 4.55 0.67 -8.73
CA LEU A 197 5.93 0.79 -8.27
C LEU A 197 6.79 1.44 -9.36
N HIS A 198 7.49 2.50 -8.98
CA HIS A 198 8.54 3.12 -9.78
C HIS A 198 9.88 2.86 -9.11
N ASN A 199 10.64 1.94 -9.70
CA ASN A 199 11.96 1.59 -9.23
C ASN A 199 12.93 2.74 -9.52
N ALA A 200 13.81 3.05 -8.57
CA ALA A 200 14.98 3.84 -8.89
C ALA A 200 16.04 2.94 -9.56
N ASN A 201 17.07 3.57 -10.11
CA ASN A 201 18.19 2.85 -10.73
C ASN A 201 18.87 1.95 -9.69
N ALA A 202 19.39 0.79 -10.12
CA ALA A 202 20.13 -0.09 -9.23
C ALA A 202 21.27 0.66 -8.54
N SER A 203 21.24 0.72 -7.22
CA SER A 203 22.23 1.43 -6.41
C SER A 203 22.52 0.63 -5.16
N GLY A 204 23.77 0.26 -4.97
CA GLY A 204 24.24 -0.37 -3.74
C GLY A 204 24.09 -1.89 -3.65
N THR A 205 24.64 -2.42 -2.57
CA THR A 205 24.58 -3.82 -2.17
C THR A 205 23.51 -3.97 -1.10
N ILE A 206 22.54 -4.86 -1.33
CA ILE A 206 21.56 -5.21 -0.31
C ILE A 206 22.19 -6.23 0.63
N HIS A 207 22.30 -5.87 1.90
CA HIS A 207 22.88 -6.72 2.93
C HIS A 207 21.77 -7.53 3.61
N VAL A 208 21.65 -8.79 3.20
CA VAL A 208 20.71 -9.75 3.81
C VAL A 208 21.23 -10.23 5.17
N GLY A 209 22.55 -10.25 5.36
CA GLY A 209 23.17 -10.67 6.60
C GLY A 209 23.04 -12.18 6.82
N THR A 210 22.85 -12.61 8.06
CA THR A 210 22.56 -14.02 8.38
C THR A 210 21.12 -14.42 8.10
N ASN A 211 20.26 -13.49 7.68
CA ASN A 211 18.89 -13.83 7.33
C ASN A 211 18.88 -14.80 6.14
N ARG A 212 17.87 -15.68 6.15
CA ARG A 212 17.66 -16.68 5.10
C ARG A 212 16.52 -16.27 4.17
N SER A 213 16.16 -15.00 4.22
CA SER A 213 15.18 -14.40 3.33
C SER A 213 15.51 -12.93 3.09
N ALA A 214 15.09 -12.41 1.95
CA ALA A 214 15.17 -10.99 1.62
C ALA A 214 13.88 -10.52 0.92
N ILE A 215 13.49 -9.27 1.16
CA ILE A 215 12.43 -8.56 0.43
C ILE A 215 13.08 -7.64 -0.60
N LEU A 216 12.62 -7.75 -1.85
CA LEU A 216 13.20 -7.11 -3.02
C LEU A 216 12.10 -6.49 -3.87
N LEU A 217 12.47 -5.50 -4.68
CA LEU A 217 11.58 -4.97 -5.70
C LEU A 217 11.28 -6.06 -6.76
N PRO A 218 10.01 -6.19 -7.19
CA PRO A 218 9.67 -7.01 -8.33
C PRO A 218 10.45 -6.56 -9.57
N HIS A 219 10.94 -7.53 -10.34
CA HIS A 219 11.74 -7.26 -11.53
C HIS A 219 11.50 -8.33 -12.58
N THR A 220 11.55 -7.91 -13.84
CA THR A 220 11.49 -8.77 -15.03
C THR A 220 12.82 -8.66 -15.78
N GLY A 221 13.76 -9.56 -15.50
CA GLY A 221 15.06 -9.61 -16.15
C GLY A 221 16.01 -10.55 -15.42
N THR A 222 17.05 -11.00 -16.13
CA THR A 222 17.88 -12.15 -15.76
C THR A 222 19.37 -11.89 -16.00
N GLY A 223 19.86 -10.70 -15.63
CA GLY A 223 21.26 -10.38 -15.87
C GLY A 223 21.80 -9.28 -14.98
N GLY A 224 23.11 -9.34 -14.73
CA GLY A 224 23.83 -8.35 -13.94
C GLY A 224 23.63 -8.46 -12.43
N ARG A 225 23.03 -9.55 -11.93
CA ARG A 225 22.80 -9.75 -10.50
C ARG A 225 23.82 -10.72 -9.94
N VAL A 226 24.25 -10.42 -8.73
CA VAL A 226 25.21 -11.26 -8.01
C VAL A 226 24.65 -11.57 -6.62
N LEU A 227 24.59 -12.86 -6.30
CA LEU A 227 24.46 -13.35 -4.93
C LEU A 227 25.87 -13.63 -4.42
N THR A 228 26.22 -13.00 -3.32
CA THR A 228 27.47 -13.23 -2.61
C THR A 228 27.15 -13.93 -1.28
N ILE A 229 27.85 -15.02 -1.01
CA ILE A 229 27.79 -15.74 0.27
C ILE A 229 29.19 -15.70 0.90
N GLN A 230 29.29 -15.06 2.07
CA GLN A 230 30.51 -14.98 2.86
C GLN A 230 30.47 -15.96 4.04
N LEU A 231 31.49 -16.80 4.16
CA LEU A 231 31.68 -17.76 5.25
C LEU A 231 33.11 -17.61 5.81
N GLY A 232 33.24 -16.89 6.92
CA GLY A 232 34.56 -16.55 7.48
C GLY A 232 35.38 -15.74 6.47
N ALA A 233 36.52 -16.28 6.02
CA ALA A 233 37.36 -15.66 4.99
C ALA A 233 36.99 -16.06 3.55
N GLN A 234 36.09 -17.04 3.37
CA GLN A 234 35.70 -17.52 2.04
C GLN A 234 34.51 -16.73 1.50
N GLN A 235 34.57 -16.39 0.21
CA GLN A 235 33.50 -15.71 -0.52
C GLN A 235 33.13 -16.53 -1.75
N MET A 236 31.82 -16.75 -1.95
CA MET A 236 31.28 -17.42 -3.13
C MET A 236 30.35 -16.46 -3.86
N HIS A 237 30.47 -16.40 -5.18
CA HIS A 237 29.67 -15.53 -6.04
C HIS A 237 28.85 -16.36 -7.02
N TYR A 238 27.58 -16.01 -7.14
CA TYR A 238 26.63 -16.65 -8.05
C TYR A 238 25.97 -15.56 -8.89
N THR A 239 26.08 -15.68 -10.22
CA THR A 239 25.50 -14.72 -11.17
C THR A 239 24.18 -15.25 -11.74
N PHE A 240 23.22 -14.35 -11.93
CA PHE A 240 21.90 -14.67 -12.50
C PHE A 240 21.19 -13.41 -13.05
#